data_AF-A0A401P2J4-F1
#
_entry.id   AF-A0A401P2J4-F1
#
_cell.length_a   1.000
_cell.length_b   1.000
_cell.length_c   1.000
_cell.angle_alpha   90.00
_cell.angle_beta   90.00
_cell.angle_gamma   90.00
#
_symmetry.space_group_name_H-M   'P 1'
#
loop_
_entity.id
_entity.type
_entity.pdbx_description
1 polymer ?
#
loop_
_entity_poly.entity_id
_entity_poly.type
_entity_poly.pdbx_seq_one_letter_code
_entity_poly.pdbx_strand_id
1 'polypeptide(L)'
;MQLQDMSLRDSDRSIDIFDEKKHPLTREEVPVDYYKRDPEHKHIYRFVRTLFGAAQLTAECAIVTLVYLERLLTYAEIDICPSNWKRIVLGAILLASKVWDDQAVWNVDFCQILKDMTVED
;
A
#
# COMPACT_ATOMS: atom_id res chain seq x y z
N MET A 1 32.92 -9.17 -14.64
CA MET A 1 32.44 -9.05 -13.24
C MET A 1 31.43 -7.91 -13.22
N GLN A 2 30.22 -8.12 -12.69
CA GLN A 2 28.99 -7.30 -12.82
C GLN A 2 27.98 -7.78 -13.88
N LEU A 3 27.55 -9.04 -13.83
CA LEU A 3 26.28 -9.49 -14.44
C LEU A 3 25.56 -10.54 -13.57
N GLN A 4 25.82 -10.59 -12.25
CA GLN A 4 25.34 -11.69 -11.40
C GLN A 4 24.49 -11.25 -10.19
N ASP A 5 24.01 -10.01 -10.16
CA ASP A 5 23.12 -9.51 -9.08
C ASP A 5 21.70 -9.20 -9.57
N MET A 6 21.39 -9.49 -10.84
CA MET A 6 20.11 -9.12 -11.46
C MET A 6 19.07 -10.25 -11.46
N SER A 7 19.34 -11.42 -10.86
CA SER A 7 18.46 -12.60 -10.99
C SER A 7 18.00 -13.26 -9.68
N LEU A 8 18.15 -12.62 -8.51
CA LEU A 8 17.76 -13.23 -7.22
C LEU A 8 16.51 -12.62 -6.59
N ARG A 9 15.98 -11.52 -7.14
CA ARG A 9 14.70 -10.92 -6.69
C ARG A 9 13.55 -11.10 -7.69
N ASP A 10 13.80 -11.62 -8.90
CA ASP A 10 12.77 -11.82 -9.94
C ASP A 10 11.86 -13.03 -9.70
N SER A 11 11.95 -13.69 -8.54
CA SER A 11 10.89 -14.55 -8.02
C SER A 11 9.89 -13.79 -7.15
N ASP A 12 9.84 -12.46 -7.27
CA ASP A 12 8.84 -11.63 -6.61
C ASP A 12 7.49 -12.06 -7.16
N ARG A 13 6.68 -12.75 -6.37
CA ARG A 13 5.31 -13.14 -6.74
C ARG A 13 4.39 -11.90 -6.72
N SER A 14 4.89 -10.77 -7.19
CA SER A 14 4.25 -9.47 -7.20
C SER A 14 3.39 -9.34 -8.46
N ILE A 15 2.13 -8.97 -8.27
CA ILE A 15 1.20 -8.73 -9.38
C ILE A 15 1.36 -7.28 -9.85
N ASP A 16 1.46 -7.10 -11.17
CA ASP A 16 1.63 -5.81 -11.85
C ASP A 16 0.71 -4.68 -11.35
N ILE A 17 -0.53 -5.00 -10.96
CA ILE A 17 -1.51 -4.02 -10.46
C ILE A 17 -1.05 -3.32 -9.17
N PHE A 18 -0.17 -3.96 -8.40
CA PHE A 18 0.37 -3.42 -7.16
C PHE A 18 1.69 -2.68 -7.35
N ASP A 19 2.31 -2.70 -8.53
CA ASP A 19 3.57 -2.00 -8.75
C ASP A 19 3.38 -0.48 -8.71
N GLU A 20 4.09 0.17 -7.79
CA GLU A 20 3.97 1.60 -7.53
C GLU A 20 4.53 2.45 -8.68
N LYS A 21 5.48 1.96 -9.47
CA LYS A 21 6.04 2.70 -10.61
C LYS A 21 5.10 2.67 -11.81
N LYS A 22 4.46 1.52 -12.08
CA LYS A 22 3.44 1.37 -13.13
C LYS A 22 2.18 2.15 -12.77
N HIS A 23 1.87 2.22 -11.49
CA HIS A 23 0.65 2.82 -11.00
C HIS A 23 0.93 3.69 -9.76
N PRO A 24 1.50 4.89 -9.90
CA PRO A 24 1.85 5.71 -8.75
C PRO A 24 0.61 6.14 -7.95
N LEU A 25 0.71 6.07 -6.63
CA LEU A 25 -0.35 6.56 -5.72
C LEU A 25 -0.24 8.08 -5.52
N THR A 26 0.98 8.60 -5.60
CA THR A 26 1.31 10.01 -5.44
C THR A 26 1.66 10.62 -6.80
N ARG A 27 1.74 11.95 -6.86
CA ARG A 27 2.23 12.66 -8.07
C ARG A 27 3.75 12.72 -8.15
N GLU A 28 4.43 12.34 -7.07
CA GLU A 28 5.88 12.30 -7.02
C GLU A 28 6.41 11.15 -7.86
N GLU A 29 7.53 11.39 -8.53
CA GLU A 29 8.19 10.34 -9.27
C GLU A 29 8.76 9.30 -8.30
N VAL A 30 8.39 8.04 -8.53
CA VAL A 30 8.93 6.91 -7.78
C VAL A 30 10.44 6.83 -8.02
N PRO A 31 11.29 6.87 -6.97
CA PRO A 31 12.74 6.83 -7.12
C PRO A 31 13.22 5.63 -7.94
N VAL A 32 14.31 5.80 -8.69
CA VAL A 32 14.83 4.74 -9.57
C VAL A 32 15.21 3.47 -8.78
N ASP A 33 15.53 3.59 -7.49
CA ASP A 33 15.89 2.51 -6.57
C ASP A 33 14.77 2.13 -5.57
N TYR A 34 13.51 2.50 -5.83
CA TYR A 34 12.38 2.23 -4.92
C TYR A 34 12.21 0.75 -4.53
N TYR A 35 12.53 -0.17 -5.44
CA TYR A 35 12.46 -1.62 -5.21
C TYR A 35 13.65 -2.17 -4.39
N LYS A 36 14.67 -1.35 -4.12
CA LYS A 36 15.90 -1.82 -3.46
C LYS A 36 15.84 -1.72 -1.94
N ARG A 37 15.07 -0.79 -1.39
CA ARG A 37 15.07 -0.44 0.04
C ARG A 37 13.72 -0.68 0.67
N ASP A 38 13.69 -1.51 1.71
CA ASP A 38 12.50 -1.71 2.51
C ASP A 38 12.06 -0.41 3.19
N PRO A 39 10.75 -0.10 3.20
CA PRO A 39 10.25 1.06 3.91
C PRO A 39 10.46 0.90 5.42
N GLU A 40 10.89 1.97 6.08
CA GLU A 40 10.93 1.98 7.54
C GLU A 40 9.53 1.83 8.13
N HIS A 41 9.41 1.09 9.24
CA HIS A 41 8.15 0.92 9.98
C HIS A 41 7.45 2.26 10.30
N LYS A 42 8.22 3.32 10.54
CA LYS A 42 7.69 4.67 10.77
C LYS A 42 6.96 5.23 9.55
N HIS A 43 7.46 4.97 8.34
CA HIS A 43 6.81 5.38 7.09
C HIS A 43 5.53 4.59 6.87
N ILE A 44 5.55 3.28 7.09
CA ILE A 44 4.35 2.43 7.01
C ILE A 44 3.29 2.91 8.02
N TYR A 45 3.69 3.14 9.27
CA TYR A 45 2.80 3.62 10.32
C TYR A 45 2.19 4.98 9.98
N ARG A 46 3.00 5.94 9.52
CA ARG A 46 2.50 7.26 9.08
C ARG A 46 1.50 7.12 7.94
N PHE A 47 1.81 6.30 6.94
CA PHE A 47 0.92 6.03 5.80
C PHE A 47 -0.45 5.54 6.26
N VAL A 48 -0.47 4.48 7.10
CA VAL A 48 -1.71 3.92 7.64
C VAL A 48 -2.43 4.93 8.54
N ARG A 49 -1.70 5.60 9.44
CA ARG A 49 -2.29 6.58 10.37
C ARG A 49 -2.96 7.74 9.64
N THR A 50 -2.33 8.26 8.58
CA THR A 50 -2.91 9.36 7.80
C THR A 50 -4.18 8.91 7.09
N LEU A 51 -4.21 7.71 6.50
CA LEU A 51 -5.42 7.15 5.90
C LEU A 51 -6.55 6.98 6.92
N PHE A 52 -6.24 6.37 8.07
CA PHE A 52 -7.24 6.13 9.12
C PHE A 52 -7.74 7.44 9.73
N GLY A 53 -6.86 8.41 9.96
CA GLY A 53 -7.23 9.71 10.51
C GLY A 53 -8.08 10.53 9.56
N ALA A 54 -7.66 10.63 8.29
CA ALA A 54 -8.34 11.45 7.31
C ALA A 54 -9.73 10.89 6.94
N ALA A 55 -9.86 9.58 6.97
CA ALA A 55 -11.10 8.91 6.63
C ALA A 55 -11.90 8.43 7.86
N GLN A 56 -11.45 8.80 9.06
CA GLN A 56 -12.11 8.52 10.34
C GLN A 56 -12.39 7.03 10.59
N LEU A 57 -11.47 6.16 10.19
CA LEU A 57 -11.60 4.72 10.36
C LEU A 57 -11.39 4.28 11.79
N THR A 58 -12.13 3.25 12.18
CA THR A 58 -12.09 2.67 13.54
C THR A 58 -11.05 1.55 13.66
N ALA A 59 -10.77 1.12 14.89
CA ALA A 59 -9.83 0.03 15.16
C ALA A 59 -10.30 -1.31 14.58
N GLU A 60 -11.62 -1.54 14.51
CA GLU A 60 -12.22 -2.71 13.89
C GLU A 60 -11.89 -2.78 12.41
N CYS A 61 -11.93 -1.65 11.69
CA CYS A 61 -11.50 -1.57 10.29
C CYS A 61 -10.02 -1.94 10.12
N ALA A 62 -9.16 -1.61 11.09
CA ALA A 62 -7.75 -2.02 11.07
C ALA A 62 -7.59 -3.53 11.19
N ILE A 63 -8.38 -4.17 12.05
CA ILE A 63 -8.37 -5.64 12.21
C ILE A 63 -8.82 -6.30 10.90
N VAL A 64 -9.92 -5.84 10.29
CA VAL A 64 -10.40 -6.37 9.00
C VAL A 64 -9.38 -6.16 7.88
N THR A 65 -8.71 -5.00 7.85
CA THR A 65 -7.61 -4.73 6.91
C THR A 65 -6.50 -5.76 7.05
N LEU A 66 -6.07 -6.06 8.27
CA LEU A 66 -5.02 -7.06 8.52
C LEU A 66 -5.44 -8.45 8.04
N VAL A 67 -6.68 -8.85 8.26
CA VAL A 67 -7.23 -10.11 7.75
C VAL A 67 -7.20 -10.15 6.22
N TYR A 68 -7.54 -9.05 5.54
CA TYR A 68 -7.46 -8.98 4.07
C TYR A 68 -6.04 -9.02 3.53
N LEU A 69 -5.08 -8.40 4.22
CA LEU A 69 -3.67 -8.53 3.88
C LEU A 69 -3.23 -9.99 3.99
N GLU A 70 -3.46 -10.65 5.12
CA GLU A 70 -3.07 -12.05 5.32
C GLU A 70 -3.70 -12.98 4.27
N ARG A 71 -4.98 -12.79 3.95
CA ARG A 71 -5.68 -13.55 2.92
C ARG A 71 -5.11 -13.31 1.52
N LEU A 72 -4.79 -12.06 1.18
CA LEU A 72 -4.20 -11.73 -0.13
C LEU A 72 -2.86 -12.43 -0.30
N LEU A 73 -1.97 -12.31 0.69
CA LEU A 73 -0.64 -12.93 0.64
C LEU A 73 -0.73 -14.45 0.56
N THR A 74 -1.66 -15.06 1.32
CA THR A 74 -1.82 -16.51 1.34
C THR A 74 -2.44 -17.06 0.05
N TYR A 75 -3.53 -16.45 -0.44
CA TYR A 75 -4.30 -17.03 -1.55
C TYR A 75 -3.82 -16.62 -2.93
N ALA A 76 -3.32 -15.40 -3.09
CA ALA A 76 -2.72 -14.97 -4.34
C ALA A 76 -1.22 -15.36 -4.40
N GLU A 77 -0.70 -15.93 -3.30
CA GLU A 77 0.70 -16.28 -3.12
C GLU A 77 1.61 -15.10 -3.51
N ILE A 78 1.29 -13.91 -3.00
CA ILE A 78 2.02 -12.66 -3.25
C ILE A 78 2.85 -12.34 -2.01
N ASP A 79 4.04 -11.78 -2.21
CA ASP A 79 4.87 -11.24 -1.13
C ASP A 79 4.78 -9.70 -1.08
N ILE A 80 4.83 -9.14 0.13
CA ILE A 80 4.95 -7.68 0.31
C ILE A 80 6.40 -7.27 0.13
N CYS A 81 6.61 -6.35 -0.78
CA CYS A 81 7.91 -5.81 -1.18
C CYS A 81 7.87 -4.28 -1.25
N PRO A 82 9.04 -3.62 -1.29
CA PRO A 82 9.12 -2.16 -1.38
C PRO A 82 8.34 -1.54 -2.55
N SER A 83 8.20 -2.31 -3.63
CA SER A 83 7.54 -1.91 -4.87
C SER A 83 6.01 -1.95 -4.81
N ASN A 84 5.43 -2.69 -3.86
CA ASN A 84 3.99 -3.03 -3.89
C ASN A 84 3.23 -2.72 -2.59
N TRP A 85 3.93 -2.50 -1.47
CA TRP A 85 3.30 -2.42 -0.14
C TRP A 85 2.25 -1.33 -0.02
N LYS A 86 2.48 -0.13 -0.58
CA LYS A 86 1.52 0.98 -0.45
C LYS A 86 0.20 0.65 -1.13
N ARG A 87 0.26 0.06 -2.32
CA ARG A 87 -0.95 -0.31 -3.09
C ARG A 87 -1.70 -1.45 -2.44
N ILE A 88 -0.98 -2.46 -1.96
CA ILE A 88 -1.56 -3.59 -1.23
C ILE A 88 -2.28 -3.10 0.03
N VAL A 89 -1.61 -2.29 0.86
CA VAL A 89 -2.17 -1.74 2.09
C VAL A 89 -3.36 -0.83 1.81
N LEU A 90 -3.25 0.10 0.85
CA LEU A 90 -4.36 0.96 0.46
C LEU A 90 -5.57 0.15 -0.03
N GLY A 91 -5.34 -0.85 -0.89
CA GLY A 91 -6.39 -1.74 -1.40
C GLY A 91 -7.09 -2.51 -0.29
N ALA A 92 -6.34 -3.05 0.67
CA ALA A 92 -6.91 -3.75 1.82
C ALA A 92 -7.76 -2.81 2.70
N ILE A 93 -7.29 -1.58 2.97
CA ILE A 93 -8.02 -0.56 3.74
C ILE A 93 -9.32 -0.18 3.03
N LEU A 94 -9.25 0.07 1.72
CA LEU A 94 -10.40 0.40 0.86
C LEU A 94 -11.48 -0.67 0.88
N LEU A 95 -11.07 -1.94 0.87
CA LEU A 95 -12.00 -3.06 0.94
C LEU A 95 -12.58 -3.22 2.35
N ALA A 96 -11.74 -3.11 3.39
CA ALA A 96 -12.16 -3.25 4.79
C ALA A 96 -13.18 -2.17 5.18
N SER A 97 -12.94 -0.91 4.81
CA SER A 97 -13.84 0.19 5.15
C SER A 97 -15.20 0.05 4.49
N LYS A 98 -15.27 -0.47 3.27
CA LYS A 98 -16.53 -0.71 2.55
C LYS A 98 -17.34 -1.89 3.09
N VAL A 99 -16.68 -2.89 3.65
CA VAL A 99 -17.35 -4.08 4.19
C VAL A 99 -17.80 -3.87 5.63
N TRP A 100 -17.07 -3.05 6.38
CA TRP A 100 -17.33 -2.83 7.80
C TRP A 100 -18.19 -1.59 8.09
N ASP A 101 -18.12 -0.53 7.29
CA ASP A 101 -18.82 0.74 7.56
C ASP A 101 -20.08 0.91 6.71
N ASP A 102 -21.26 0.85 7.35
CA ASP A 102 -22.57 1.06 6.72
C ASP A 102 -22.83 2.54 6.32
N GLN A 103 -21.94 3.48 6.68
CA GLN A 103 -22.03 4.90 6.29
C GLN A 103 -20.99 5.25 5.21
N ALA A 104 -21.30 4.98 3.95
CA ALA A 104 -20.36 5.16 2.85
C ALA A 104 -20.03 6.63 2.52
N VAL A 105 -18.88 7.14 2.98
CA VAL A 105 -18.22 8.39 2.52
C VAL A 105 -16.85 8.09 1.87
N TRP A 106 -16.79 7.50 0.65
CA TRP A 106 -15.53 6.86 0.22
C TRP A 106 -15.15 6.90 -1.27
N ASN A 107 -15.71 7.79 -2.11
CA ASN A 107 -15.23 7.89 -3.51
C ASN A 107 -14.49 9.21 -3.84
N VAL A 108 -14.87 10.34 -3.24
CA VAL A 108 -14.28 11.65 -3.58
C VAL A 108 -13.12 12.00 -2.65
N ASP A 109 -13.19 11.55 -1.39
CA ASP A 109 -12.26 11.97 -0.34
C ASP A 109 -10.90 11.29 -0.46
N PHE A 110 -10.79 10.05 -0.93
CA PHE A 110 -9.48 9.39 -1.07
C PHE A 110 -8.54 10.04 -2.06
N CYS A 111 -9.07 10.54 -3.18
CA CYS A 111 -8.23 11.25 -4.13
C CYS A 111 -7.72 12.57 -3.54
N GLN A 112 -8.39 13.12 -2.52
CA GLN A 112 -7.90 14.26 -1.75
C GLN A 112 -6.91 13.81 -0.67
N ILE A 113 -7.23 12.76 0.09
CA ILE A 113 -6.36 12.19 1.13
C ILE A 113 -5.01 11.74 0.55
N LEU A 114 -5.01 11.02 -0.57
CA LEU A 114 -3.77 10.59 -1.24
C LEU A 114 -2.96 11.77 -1.82
N LYS A 115 -3.61 12.89 -2.16
CA LYS A 115 -2.92 14.14 -2.51
C LYS A 115 -2.35 14.81 -1.28
N ASP A 116 -3.08 14.87 -0.18
CA ASP A 116 -2.66 15.52 1.06
C ASP A 116 -1.56 14.72 1.78
N MET A 117 -1.50 13.40 1.58
CA MET A 117 -0.40 12.53 2.05
C MET A 117 0.96 12.87 1.42
N THR A 118 1.00 13.61 0.30
CA THR A 118 2.26 14.06 -0.35
C THR A 118 2.84 15.34 0.23
N VAL A 119 2.14 15.98 1.18
CA VAL A 119 2.66 17.16 1.86
C VAL A 119 3.45 16.66 3.08
N GLU A 120 4.73 16.34 2.89
CA GLU A 120 5.65 16.11 4.01
C GLU A 120 6.21 17.45 4.55
N ASP A 121 6.14 17.59 5.88
CA ASP A 121 7.19 18.23 6.68
C ASP A 121 8.32 17.21 6.98
#